data_AF-A0A0B6YE63-F1
#
_entry.id   AF-A0A0B6YE63-F1
#
_cell.length_a   1.000
_cell.length_b   1.000
_cell.length_c   1.000
_cell.angle_alpha   90.00
_cell.angle_beta   90.00
_cell.angle_gamma   90.00
#
_symmetry.space_group_name_H-M   'P 1'
#
loop_
_entity.id
_entity.type
_entity.pdbx_description
1 polymer ?
#
loop_
_entity_poly.entity_id
_entity_poly.type
_entity_poly.pdbx_seq_one_letter_code
_entity_poly.pdbx_strand_id
1 'polypeptide(L)'
;MNQERLWLRTSKMAVSLLSGSGDSTLLSPVYNGVLKPLNITKFKACINVFVVLLMATTCSFGEQIPPFAKLKSNYPGYAHYGGVYNNHHLIDTIGCNTSLLLHDTSALRLSFSFNKIGGVHSLGKELIRLSKYGRDSVVGTDGFQYIYHPIAYGPYLADKYGYPNVSK
;
A
#
# COMPACT_ATOMS: atom_id res chain seq x y z
N MET A 1 -15.73 12.09 -15.26
CA MET A 1 -17.12 11.72 -14.93
C MET A 1 -17.62 10.60 -15.86
N ASN A 2 -16.99 9.41 -15.84
CA ASN A 2 -17.34 8.32 -16.78
C ASN A 2 -16.98 6.89 -16.29
N GLN A 3 -16.86 6.67 -14.97
CA GLN A 3 -16.62 5.33 -14.38
C GLN A 3 -17.89 4.70 -13.80
N GLU A 4 -18.82 5.51 -13.27
CA GLU A 4 -20.07 5.00 -12.66
C GLU A 4 -21.06 4.40 -13.67
N ARG A 5 -21.02 4.82 -14.95
CA ARG A 5 -21.92 4.27 -15.99
C ARG A 5 -21.53 2.88 -16.46
N LEU A 6 -20.27 2.47 -16.31
CA LEU A 6 -19.82 1.13 -16.70
C LEU A 6 -20.31 0.08 -15.69
N TRP A 7 -20.27 0.43 -14.40
CA TRP A 7 -20.70 -0.46 -13.30
C TRP A 7 -22.21 -0.72 -13.30
N LEU A 8 -23.02 0.29 -13.62
CA LEU A 8 -24.49 0.14 -13.73
C LEU A 8 -24.93 -0.72 -14.92
N ARG A 9 -24.12 -0.82 -15.99
CA ARG A 9 -24.42 -1.68 -17.15
C ARG A 9 -24.09 -3.15 -16.89
N THR A 10 -23.00 -3.44 -16.19
CA THR A 10 -22.64 -4.82 -15.82
C THR A 10 -23.62 -5.42 -14.81
N SER A 11 -24.12 -4.61 -13.87
CA SER A 11 -25.10 -5.06 -12.87
C SER A 11 -26.48 -5.34 -13.47
N LYS A 12 -26.91 -4.59 -14.50
CA LYS A 12 -28.19 -4.85 -15.18
C LYS A 12 -28.18 -6.12 -16.04
N MET A 13 -27.05 -6.50 -16.65
CA MET A 13 -26.97 -7.77 -17.38
C MET A 13 -27.01 -8.98 -16.44
N ALA A 14 -26.41 -8.88 -15.26
CA ALA A 14 -26.39 -9.99 -14.29
C ALA A 14 -27.79 -10.30 -13.72
N VAL A 15 -28.66 -9.29 -13.58
CA VAL A 15 -30.03 -9.48 -13.05
C VAL A 15 -30.99 -10.01 -14.13
N SER A 16 -30.80 -9.66 -15.40
CA SER A 16 -31.65 -10.16 -16.49
C SER A 16 -31.52 -11.67 -16.76
N LEU A 17 -30.43 -12.30 -16.32
CA LEU A 17 -30.21 -13.74 -16.44
C LEU A 17 -30.93 -14.55 -15.34
N LEU A 18 -31.50 -13.89 -14.33
CA LEU A 18 -32.10 -14.54 -13.16
C LEU A 18 -33.64 -14.50 -13.14
N SER A 19 -34.31 -13.89 -14.13
CA SER A 19 -35.76 -13.71 -14.15
C SER A 19 -36.50 -14.29 -15.36
N GLY A 20 -35.97 -15.34 -15.99
CA GLY A 20 -36.64 -16.02 -17.11
C GLY A 20 -37.51 -17.20 -16.65
N SER A 21 -38.81 -16.98 -16.48
CA SER A 21 -39.85 -18.00 -16.33
C SER A 21 -40.56 -18.23 -17.66
N GLY A 22 -40.78 -19.50 -18.07
CA GLY A 22 -41.81 -19.87 -19.05
C GLY A 22 -41.40 -20.85 -20.15
N ASP A 23 -42.04 -22.02 -20.11
CA ASP A 23 -42.26 -23.10 -21.09
C ASP A 23 -41.84 -22.93 -22.56
N SER A 24 -41.23 -23.99 -23.14
CA SER A 24 -41.87 -24.91 -24.10
C SER A 24 -40.86 -25.80 -24.85
N THR A 25 -41.28 -27.05 -25.03
CA THR A 25 -40.67 -28.16 -25.80
C THR A 25 -40.15 -27.77 -27.19
N LEU A 26 -38.98 -28.30 -27.61
CA LEU A 26 -38.70 -28.71 -28.99
C LEU A 26 -37.44 -29.60 -29.04
N LEU A 27 -37.65 -30.84 -29.47
CA LEU A 27 -36.78 -31.78 -30.20
C LEU A 27 -35.36 -32.11 -29.67
N SER A 28 -35.19 -33.39 -29.38
CA SER A 28 -33.93 -34.12 -29.23
C SER A 28 -33.09 -34.09 -30.52
N PRO A 29 -31.76 -34.27 -30.39
CA PRO A 29 -31.22 -35.58 -30.70
C PRO A 29 -30.26 -36.11 -29.63
N VAL A 30 -30.46 -37.40 -29.33
CA VAL A 30 -29.55 -38.41 -28.81
C VAL A 30 -28.13 -37.93 -28.48
N TYR A 31 -27.85 -37.75 -27.20
CA TYR A 31 -26.49 -37.80 -26.64
C TYR A 31 -26.51 -38.76 -25.44
N ASN A 32 -26.05 -39.99 -25.67
CA ASN A 32 -25.77 -40.95 -24.61
C ASN A 32 -24.48 -40.52 -23.90
N GLY A 33 -24.64 -39.66 -22.90
CA GLY A 33 -23.60 -39.34 -21.93
C GLY A 33 -24.29 -39.00 -20.62
N VAL A 34 -24.11 -39.87 -19.62
CA VAL A 34 -24.68 -39.70 -18.27
C VAL A 34 -24.11 -38.42 -17.64
N LEU A 35 -24.75 -37.30 -17.91
CA LEU A 35 -24.50 -36.04 -17.22
C LEU A 35 -25.11 -36.17 -15.83
N LYS A 36 -24.26 -36.41 -14.82
CA LYS A 36 -24.66 -36.28 -13.42
C LYS A 36 -25.25 -34.88 -13.22
N PRO A 37 -26.42 -34.75 -12.57
CA PRO A 37 -27.00 -33.44 -12.30
C PRO A 37 -26.03 -32.64 -11.42
N LEU A 38 -25.49 -31.55 -11.96
CA LEU A 38 -24.65 -30.62 -11.22
C LEU A 38 -25.52 -29.99 -10.14
N ASN A 39 -25.22 -30.29 -8.88
CA ASN A 39 -26.02 -29.87 -7.75
C ASN A 39 -25.88 -28.35 -7.54
N ILE A 40 -26.81 -27.58 -8.09
CA ILE A 40 -26.85 -26.10 -8.12
C ILE A 40 -26.75 -25.49 -6.71
N THR A 41 -27.15 -26.23 -5.67
CA THR A 41 -27.02 -25.80 -4.28
C THR A 41 -25.56 -25.70 -3.81
N LYS A 42 -24.70 -26.62 -4.26
CA LYS A 42 -23.25 -26.56 -3.97
C LYS A 42 -22.58 -25.38 -4.67
N PHE A 43 -23.03 -25.03 -5.87
CA PHE A 43 -22.48 -23.91 -6.64
C PHE A 43 -22.78 -22.56 -6.00
N LYS A 44 -24.00 -22.36 -5.47
CA LYS A 44 -24.37 -21.16 -4.69
C LYS A 44 -23.59 -21.04 -3.38
N ALA A 45 -23.33 -22.15 -2.70
CA ALA A 45 -22.51 -22.16 -1.48
C ALA A 45 -21.07 -21.74 -1.77
N CYS A 46 -20.47 -22.24 -2.86
CA CYS A 46 -19.12 -21.85 -3.28
C CYS A 46 -18.99 -20.36 -3.62
N ILE A 47 -20.01 -19.76 -4.27
CA ILE A 47 -20.02 -18.33 -4.60
C ILE A 47 -20.09 -17.48 -3.31
N ASN A 48 -20.96 -17.85 -2.36
CA ASN A 48 -21.06 -17.11 -1.10
C ASN A 48 -19.78 -17.20 -0.26
N VAL A 49 -19.11 -18.37 -0.25
CA VAL A 49 -17.79 -18.51 0.39
C VAL A 49 -16.74 -17.64 -0.29
N PHE A 50 -16.75 -17.56 -1.63
CA PHE A 50 -15.81 -16.76 -2.40
C PHE A 50 -16.00 -15.24 -2.16
N VAL A 51 -17.25 -14.77 -2.06
CA VAL A 51 -17.57 -13.36 -1.77
C VAL A 51 -17.16 -12.96 -0.35
N VAL A 52 -17.35 -13.83 0.65
CA VAL A 52 -16.90 -13.59 2.03
C VAL A 52 -15.37 -13.57 2.11
N LEU A 53 -14.68 -14.44 1.37
CA LEU A 53 -13.21 -14.44 1.29
C LEU A 53 -12.68 -13.15 0.65
N LEU A 54 -13.36 -12.61 -0.36
CA LEU A 54 -12.99 -11.37 -1.04
C LEU A 54 -13.15 -10.13 -0.15
N MET A 55 -14.19 -10.09 0.69
CA MET A 55 -14.48 -9.00 1.62
C MET A 55 -13.52 -8.95 2.82
N ALA A 56 -13.01 -10.11 3.26
CA ALA A 56 -12.04 -10.17 4.35
C ALA A 56 -10.66 -9.56 3.98
N THR A 57 -10.37 -9.39 2.70
CA THR A 57 -9.08 -8.90 2.20
C THR A 57 -8.99 -7.38 1.97
N THR A 58 -10.06 -6.60 2.12
CA THR A 58 -10.06 -5.17 1.67
C THR A 58 -10.06 -4.11 2.77
N CYS A 59 -9.87 -4.46 4.04
CA CYS A 59 -9.67 -3.44 5.08
C CYS A 59 -8.21 -2.95 5.10
N SER A 60 -7.80 -2.20 4.07
CA SER A 60 -6.58 -1.37 4.14
C SER A 60 -6.90 -0.10 4.94
N PHE A 61 -7.07 -0.25 6.25
CA PHE A 61 -6.91 0.88 7.15
C PHE A 61 -5.43 1.27 7.09
N GLY A 62 -5.12 2.57 6.90
CA GLY A 62 -3.74 3.04 6.81
C GLY A 62 -2.88 2.45 7.93
N GLU A 63 -1.63 2.09 7.61
CA GLU A 63 -0.73 1.46 8.57
C GLU A 63 -0.69 2.29 9.86
N GLN A 64 -0.62 1.64 11.02
CA GLN A 64 -0.53 2.41 12.25
C GLN A 64 0.85 3.07 12.33
N ILE A 65 0.92 4.38 12.48
CA ILE A 65 2.22 5.06 12.70
C ILE A 65 2.91 4.49 13.94
N PRO A 66 4.24 4.26 13.92
CA PRO A 66 4.94 3.76 15.09
C PRO A 66 4.70 4.65 16.32
N PRO A 67 4.58 4.08 17.54
CA PRO A 67 4.46 4.87 18.75
C PRO A 67 5.62 5.86 18.88
N PHE A 68 5.33 7.06 19.40
CA PHE A 68 6.33 8.12 19.54
C PHE A 68 7.57 7.67 20.31
N ALA A 69 7.42 6.88 21.38
CA ALA A 69 8.54 6.34 22.13
C ALA A 69 9.49 5.50 21.27
N LYS A 70 8.95 4.71 20.32
CA LYS A 70 9.73 3.88 19.39
C LYS A 70 10.41 4.72 18.32
N LEU A 71 9.77 5.78 17.83
CA LEU A 71 10.41 6.76 16.95
C LEU A 71 11.56 7.46 17.67
N LYS A 72 11.31 7.96 18.88
CA LYS A 72 12.29 8.68 19.69
C LYS A 72 13.52 7.83 20.02
N SER A 73 13.34 6.57 20.38
CA SER A 73 14.47 5.67 20.70
C SER A 73 15.33 5.29 19.49
N ASN A 74 14.77 5.37 18.27
CA ASN A 74 15.48 5.09 17.03
C ASN A 74 15.99 6.34 16.31
N TYR A 75 15.55 7.54 16.72
CA TYR A 75 15.90 8.79 16.07
C TYR A 75 17.36 9.17 16.34
N PRO A 76 18.22 9.25 15.30
CA PRO A 76 19.59 9.70 15.47
C PRO A 76 19.57 11.23 15.65
N GLY A 77 19.45 11.70 16.89
CA GLY A 77 19.48 13.13 17.21
C GLY A 77 20.80 13.81 16.81
N TYR A 78 20.77 15.14 16.71
CA TYR A 78 21.96 15.95 16.46
C TYR A 78 22.90 15.92 17.66
N ALA A 79 24.20 15.72 17.44
CA ALA A 79 25.18 15.61 18.52
C ALA A 79 25.23 16.84 19.44
N HIS A 80 25.10 18.05 18.89
CA HIS A 80 25.08 19.30 19.67
C HIS A 80 23.81 19.50 20.51
N TYR A 81 22.78 18.66 20.33
CA TYR A 81 21.59 18.58 21.19
C TYR A 81 21.56 17.29 22.03
N GLY A 82 22.70 16.63 22.25
CA GLY A 82 22.80 15.39 23.02
C GLY A 82 22.45 14.12 22.23
N GLY A 83 22.38 14.19 20.90
CA GLY A 83 22.22 13.04 20.03
C GLY A 83 23.54 12.32 19.68
N VAL A 84 23.46 11.33 18.78
CA VAL A 84 24.59 10.44 18.47
C VAL A 84 25.40 10.91 17.26
N TYR A 85 24.77 11.61 16.31
CA TYR A 85 25.39 11.87 15.00
C TYR A 85 25.46 13.35 14.65
N ASN A 86 26.64 13.77 14.17
CA ASN A 86 26.80 14.93 13.28
C ASN A 86 26.30 14.59 11.88
N ASN A 87 26.09 15.61 11.03
CA ASN A 87 25.52 15.41 9.70
C ASN A 87 26.39 14.51 8.81
N HIS A 88 27.70 14.77 8.74
CA HIS A 88 28.64 13.93 7.98
C HIS A 88 28.69 12.50 8.51
N HIS A 89 28.77 12.33 9.83
CA HIS A 89 28.83 10.99 10.43
C HIS A 89 27.56 10.17 10.12
N LEU A 90 26.38 10.80 10.08
CA LEU A 90 25.15 10.12 9.66
C LEU A 90 25.21 9.68 8.19
N ILE A 91 25.68 10.57 7.30
CA ILE A 91 25.80 10.28 5.87
C ILE A 91 26.77 9.12 5.64
N ASP A 92 27.91 9.13 6.33
CA ASP A 92 28.91 8.06 6.26
C ASP A 92 28.35 6.74 6.80
N THR A 93 27.58 6.79 7.89
CA THR A 93 26.92 5.61 8.49
C THR A 93 25.88 5.00 7.54
N ILE A 94 25.13 5.83 6.82
CA ILE A 94 24.17 5.37 5.80
C ILE A 94 24.91 4.90 4.54
N GLY A 95 26.10 5.44 4.28
CA GLY A 95 26.88 5.17 3.09
C GLY A 95 26.30 5.80 1.83
N CYS A 96 25.58 6.93 1.96
CA CYS A 96 24.91 7.61 0.84
C CYS A 96 25.66 8.86 0.36
N ASN A 97 26.99 8.87 0.36
CA ASN A 97 27.79 10.03 0.00
C ASN A 97 27.55 10.44 -1.47
N THR A 98 26.73 11.47 -1.66
CA THR A 98 26.37 12.02 -2.97
C THR A 98 26.25 13.54 -2.91
N SER A 99 26.52 14.20 -4.03
CA SER A 99 26.37 15.65 -4.16
C SER A 99 24.91 16.12 -4.12
N LEU A 100 23.95 15.20 -4.10
CA LEU A 100 22.52 15.50 -4.01
C LEU A 100 22.06 15.87 -2.60
N LEU A 101 22.84 15.51 -1.57
CA LEU A 101 22.43 15.68 -0.19
C LEU A 101 22.35 17.15 0.23
N LEU A 102 21.36 17.47 1.05
CA LEU A 102 21.20 18.78 1.64
C LEU A 102 22.01 18.90 2.93
N HIS A 103 22.33 20.14 3.32
CA HIS A 103 22.95 20.42 4.63
C HIS A 103 22.02 20.06 5.80
N ASP A 104 20.70 20.24 5.62
CA ASP A 104 19.72 19.77 6.57
C ASP A 104 19.55 18.26 6.44
N THR A 105 19.84 17.54 7.53
CA THR A 105 19.73 16.08 7.60
C THR A 105 18.48 15.62 8.33
N SER A 106 17.54 16.52 8.65
CA SER A 106 16.29 16.19 9.35
C SER A 106 15.50 15.06 8.65
N ALA A 107 15.32 15.15 7.34
CA ALA A 107 14.68 14.13 6.52
C ALA A 107 15.45 12.79 6.55
N LEU A 108 16.78 12.84 6.37
CA LEU A 108 17.64 11.66 6.44
C LEU A 108 17.56 10.96 7.80
N ARG A 109 17.57 11.73 8.90
CA ARG A 109 17.46 11.20 10.27
C ARG A 109 16.12 10.50 10.49
N LEU A 110 15.06 11.05 9.95
CA LEU A 110 13.74 10.43 10.01
C LEU A 110 13.70 9.14 9.16
N SER A 111 14.30 9.15 7.97
CA SER A 111 14.41 7.94 7.12
C SER A 111 15.20 6.84 7.81
N PHE A 112 16.32 7.19 8.42
CA PHE A 112 17.11 6.29 9.24
C PHE A 112 16.29 5.66 10.37
N SER A 113 15.47 6.46 11.04
CA SER A 113 14.60 5.98 12.13
C SER A 113 13.60 4.94 11.64
N PHE A 114 12.94 5.21 10.51
CA PHE A 114 11.96 4.29 9.94
C PHE A 114 12.60 2.99 9.42
N ASN A 115 13.76 3.07 8.76
CA ASN A 115 14.50 1.89 8.30
C ASN A 115 15.02 1.06 9.48
N LYS A 116 15.45 1.71 10.57
CA LYS A 116 15.88 1.03 11.80
C LYS A 116 14.72 0.35 12.53
N ILE A 117 13.52 0.97 12.54
CA ILE A 117 12.30 0.34 13.06
C ILE A 117 11.93 -0.90 12.22
N GLY A 118 12.13 -0.83 10.90
CA GLY A 118 11.96 -1.97 10.00
C GLY A 118 10.50 -2.34 9.73
N GLY A 119 10.32 -3.53 9.13
CA GLY A 119 9.01 -4.08 8.78
C GLY A 119 8.22 -3.16 7.85
N VAL A 120 6.91 -3.05 8.11
CA VAL A 120 5.98 -2.17 7.36
C VAL A 120 6.37 -0.68 7.43
N HIS A 121 7.15 -0.27 8.44
CA HIS A 121 7.53 1.12 8.62
C HIS A 121 8.77 1.54 7.84
N SER A 122 9.59 0.60 7.38
CA SER A 122 10.76 0.89 6.54
C SER A 122 10.36 1.57 5.23
N LEU A 123 11.25 2.40 4.69
CA LEU A 123 11.09 3.02 3.38
C LEU A 123 11.22 2.00 2.23
N GLY A 124 11.75 0.81 2.51
CA GLY A 124 11.98 -0.21 1.51
C GLY A 124 13.13 0.14 0.56
N LYS A 125 13.22 -0.61 -0.54
CA LYS A 125 14.30 -0.48 -1.53
C LYS A 125 13.88 0.27 -2.79
N GLU A 126 12.59 0.55 -2.93
CA GLU A 126 12.00 1.15 -4.12
C GLU A 126 12.17 2.67 -4.13
N LEU A 127 12.67 3.20 -5.25
CA LEU A 127 12.98 4.62 -5.38
C LEU A 127 11.75 5.49 -5.11
N ILE A 128 11.89 6.42 -4.16
CA ILE A 128 10.83 7.35 -3.78
C ILE A 128 10.97 8.65 -4.59
N ARG A 129 9.89 9.01 -5.30
CA ARG A 129 9.78 10.21 -6.14
C ARG A 129 8.44 10.90 -5.87
N LEU A 130 8.45 11.94 -5.05
CA LEU A 130 7.26 12.63 -4.58
C LEU A 130 7.29 14.13 -4.89
N SER A 131 8.48 14.72 -5.06
CA SER A 131 8.63 16.08 -5.53
C SER A 131 8.67 16.15 -7.05
N LYS A 132 8.42 17.35 -7.57
CA LYS A 132 8.56 17.68 -9.00
C LYS A 132 9.98 17.43 -9.53
N TYR A 133 10.99 17.35 -8.65
CA TYR A 133 12.40 17.18 -9.02
C TYR A 133 12.80 15.72 -9.27
N GLY A 134 11.91 14.76 -8.99
CA GLY A 134 12.02 13.37 -9.46
C GLY A 134 13.09 12.51 -8.78
N ARG A 135 13.89 13.05 -7.86
CA ARG A 135 14.77 12.29 -6.96
C ARG A 135 14.66 12.87 -5.55
N ASP A 136 13.93 12.17 -4.69
CA ASP A 136 13.73 12.60 -3.29
C ASP A 136 14.43 11.71 -2.28
N SER A 137 14.93 10.57 -2.77
CA SER A 137 15.62 9.57 -1.98
C SER A 137 16.95 9.16 -2.60
N VAL A 138 17.82 8.68 -1.74
CA VAL A 138 19.10 8.06 -2.07
C VAL A 138 19.15 6.66 -1.47
N VAL A 139 19.91 5.78 -2.11
CA VAL A 139 20.11 4.41 -1.62
C VAL A 139 21.28 4.41 -0.64
N GLY A 140 21.10 3.81 0.53
CA GLY A 140 22.19 3.53 1.47
C GLY A 140 22.96 2.26 1.10
N THR A 141 24.05 1.98 1.80
CA THR A 141 24.84 0.76 1.59
C THR A 141 24.09 -0.52 1.95
N ASP A 142 23.02 -0.42 2.74
CA ASP A 142 22.11 -1.50 3.09
C ASP A 142 21.03 -1.76 2.01
N GLY A 143 21.01 -0.96 0.95
CA GLY A 143 20.06 -1.05 -0.15
C GLY A 143 18.69 -0.44 0.17
N PHE A 144 18.49 0.14 1.36
CA PHE A 144 17.27 0.87 1.69
C PHE A 144 17.31 2.29 1.13
N GLN A 145 16.12 2.86 0.95
CA GLN A 145 15.94 4.24 0.50
C GLN A 145 15.90 5.19 1.68
N TYR A 146 16.49 6.36 1.47
CA TYR A 146 16.55 7.44 2.46
C TYR A 146 16.11 8.74 1.81
N ILE A 147 14.97 9.27 2.25
CA ILE A 147 14.47 10.56 1.79
C ILE A 147 15.38 11.65 2.36
N TYR A 148 15.93 12.48 1.48
CA TYR A 148 16.80 13.59 1.86
C TYR A 148 16.15 14.96 1.63
N HIS A 149 15.07 15.03 0.85
CA HIS A 149 14.28 16.25 0.65
C HIS A 149 13.14 16.34 1.68
N PRO A 150 13.14 17.34 2.59
CA PRO A 150 12.06 17.49 3.59
C PRO A 150 10.66 17.62 2.96
N ILE A 151 10.55 18.27 1.80
CA ILE A 151 9.28 18.46 1.09
C ILE A 151 8.62 17.14 0.65
N ALA A 152 9.42 16.08 0.43
CA ALA A 152 8.90 14.77 0.04
C ALA A 152 8.33 13.99 1.23
N TYR A 153 8.70 14.34 2.46
CA TYR A 153 8.34 13.56 3.64
C TYR A 153 6.85 13.66 4.01
N GLY A 154 6.27 14.85 3.86
CA GLY A 154 4.83 15.07 4.13
C GLY A 154 3.95 14.16 3.27
N PRO A 155 4.05 14.22 1.92
CA PRO A 155 3.33 13.32 1.02
C PRO A 155 3.63 11.84 1.29
N TYR A 156 4.88 11.48 1.58
CA TYR A 156 5.26 10.10 1.89
C TYR A 156 4.51 9.55 3.11
N LEU A 157 4.48 10.32 4.20
CA LEU A 157 3.79 9.92 5.43
C LEU A 157 2.27 9.91 5.25
N ALA A 158 1.73 10.86 4.48
CA ALA A 158 0.30 10.92 4.20
C ALA A 158 -0.18 9.70 3.38
N ASP A 159 0.62 9.27 2.40
CA ASP A 159 0.35 8.05 1.62
C ASP A 159 0.42 6.79 2.49
N LYS A 160 1.44 6.71 3.37
CA LYS A 160 1.70 5.52 4.18
C LYS A 160 0.78 5.36 5.41
N TYR A 161 0.54 6.46 6.13
CA TYR A 161 -0.13 6.47 7.43
C TYR A 161 -1.45 7.26 7.42
N GLY A 162 -1.81 7.87 6.28
CA GLY A 162 -2.95 8.77 6.17
C GLY A 162 -2.61 10.23 6.51
N TYR A 163 -3.53 11.13 6.20
CA TYR A 163 -3.37 12.57 6.50
C TYR A 163 -3.32 12.84 8.01
N PRO A 164 -2.51 13.82 8.45
CA PRO A 164 -2.39 14.13 9.86
C PRO A 164 -3.71 14.65 10.43
N ASN A 165 -4.12 14.12 11.58
CA ASN A 165 -5.18 14.71 12.38
C ASN A 165 -4.60 15.91 13.14
N VAL A 166 -4.86 17.11 12.64
CA VAL A 166 -4.48 18.35 13.33
C VAL A 166 -5.54 18.62 14.39
N SER A 167 -5.27 18.25 15.64
CA SER A 167 -6.04 18.78 16.77
C SER A 167 -5.61 20.21 17.03
N LYS A 168 -6.57 21.13 17.01
CA LYS A 168 -6.37 22.55 17.36
C LYS A 168 -6.00 22.73 18.82
#